data_AF-A0A9D8TJE6-F1
#
_entry.id   AF-A0A9D8TJE6-F1
#
_cell.length_a   1.000
_cell.length_b   1.000
_cell.length_c   1.000
_cell.angle_alpha   90.00
_cell.angle_beta   90.00
_cell.angle_gamma   90.00
#
_symmetry.space_group_name_H-M   'P 1'
#
loop_
_entity.id
_entity.type
_entity.pdbx_description
1 polymer ?
#
loop_
_entity_poly.entity_id
_entity_poly.type
_entity_poly.pdbx_seq_one_letter_code
_entity_poly.pdbx_strand_id
1 'polypeptide(L)'
;MATKDLIVKMTQLCESALGVTPFSLHEIPACGSYRRYVRIFLPDGSTLMGTWNADKKENAAFISFAQSFYQQGLPVPLILAVDEENDMYIQEDLGQDNLFALVQRDWLPLLEADSDAEFPEYLKDLYYRSLRELLRLQMAGNDCIDYSKATPCPYFHRDAIHWDLNYF
;
A
#
# COMPACT_ATOMS: atom_id res chain seq x y z
N MET A 1 -4.97 -1.19 -19.24
CA MET A 1 -3.68 -1.48 -19.90
C MET A 1 -3.43 -2.99 -19.90
N ALA A 2 -2.91 -3.59 -20.98
CA ALA A 2 -2.58 -5.01 -20.97
C ALA A 2 -1.36 -5.30 -20.07
N THR A 3 -1.24 -6.48 -19.47
CA THR A 3 -0.13 -6.84 -18.56
C THR A 3 1.24 -6.69 -19.23
N LYS A 4 1.37 -7.09 -20.50
CA LYS A 4 2.63 -6.97 -21.25
C LYS A 4 3.06 -5.50 -21.38
N ASP A 5 2.13 -4.61 -21.69
CA ASP A 5 2.41 -3.17 -21.82
C ASP A 5 2.75 -2.54 -20.47
N LEU A 6 2.06 -2.97 -19.41
CA LEU A 6 2.33 -2.53 -18.04
C LEU A 6 3.77 -2.85 -17.63
N ILE A 7 4.23 -4.08 -17.86
CA ILE A 7 5.60 -4.49 -17.54
C ILE A 7 6.61 -3.66 -18.33
N VAL A 8 6.41 -3.46 -19.63
CA VAL A 8 7.32 -2.67 -20.48
C VAL A 8 7.44 -1.24 -19.97
N LYS A 9 6.31 -0.57 -19.69
CA LYS A 9 6.31 0.80 -19.21
C LYS A 9 6.91 0.93 -17.81
N MET A 10 6.64 -0.01 -16.92
CA MET A 10 7.23 -0.01 -15.58
C MET A 10 8.75 -0.19 -15.64
N THR A 11 9.26 -1.06 -16.53
CA THR A 11 10.70 -1.16 -16.79
C THR A 11 11.28 0.16 -17.27
N GLN A 12 10.64 0.84 -18.22
CA GLN A 12 11.09 2.14 -18.70
C GLN A 12 11.09 3.20 -17.59
N LEU A 13 10.12 3.18 -16.69
CA LEU A 13 10.07 4.09 -15.54
C LEU A 13 11.23 3.82 -14.57
N CYS A 14 11.54 2.55 -14.27
CA CYS A 14 12.70 2.19 -13.46
C CYS A 14 14.02 2.71 -14.07
N GLU A 15 14.20 2.49 -15.37
CA GLU A 15 15.44 2.87 -16.06
C GLU A 15 15.60 4.39 -16.15
N SER A 16 14.52 5.10 -16.48
CA SER A 16 14.56 6.56 -16.67
C SER A 16 14.57 7.35 -15.37
N ALA A 17 13.79 6.96 -14.36
CA ALA A 17 13.65 7.72 -13.13
C ALA A 17 14.60 7.28 -12.01
N LEU A 18 14.93 5.98 -11.95
CA LEU A 18 15.75 5.41 -10.87
C LEU A 18 17.14 4.97 -11.36
N GLY A 19 17.38 4.93 -12.67
CA GLY A 19 18.65 4.47 -13.24
C GLY A 19 18.92 2.99 -13.02
N VAL A 20 17.89 2.19 -12.75
CA VAL A 20 18.01 0.75 -12.49
C VAL A 20 17.30 -0.05 -13.59
N THR A 21 17.97 -1.10 -14.07
CA THR A 21 17.33 -2.09 -14.95
C THR A 21 16.82 -3.24 -14.08
N PRO A 22 15.49 -3.46 -14.02
CA PRO A 22 14.92 -4.58 -13.27
C PRO A 22 15.41 -5.93 -13.76
N PHE A 23 15.63 -6.86 -12.83
CA PHE A 23 15.90 -8.27 -13.14
C PHE A 23 14.64 -9.00 -13.59
N SER A 24 13.53 -8.83 -12.85
CA SER A 24 12.23 -9.39 -13.21
C SER A 24 11.08 -8.58 -12.62
N LEU A 25 9.90 -8.68 -13.24
CA LEU A 25 8.67 -8.03 -12.78
C LEU A 25 7.56 -9.06 -12.69
N HIS A 26 6.83 -9.08 -11.58
CA HIS A 26 5.75 -10.01 -11.33
C HIS A 26 4.52 -9.28 -10.82
N GLU A 27 3.41 -9.40 -11.56
CA GLU A 27 2.13 -8.86 -11.12
C GLU A 27 1.62 -9.66 -9.90
N ILE A 28 1.15 -8.95 -8.88
CA ILE A 28 0.59 -9.53 -7.65
C ILE A 28 -0.94 -9.58 -7.78
N PRO A 29 -1.61 -10.63 -7.26
CA PRO A 29 -3.07 -10.69 -7.23
C PRO A 29 -3.71 -9.43 -6.64
N ALA A 30 -4.81 -9.00 -7.24
CA ALA A 30 -5.55 -7.83 -6.77
C ALA A 30 -6.17 -8.08 -5.38
N CYS A 31 -6.08 -7.09 -4.51
CA CYS A 31 -6.71 -7.08 -3.18
C CYS A 31 -7.69 -5.90 -3.08
N GLY A 32 -8.95 -6.13 -3.44
CA GLY A 32 -10.08 -5.24 -3.14
C GLY A 32 -10.11 -3.86 -3.81
N SER A 33 -9.10 -3.51 -4.63
CA SER A 33 -9.02 -2.23 -5.34
C SER A 33 -8.79 -2.44 -6.84
N TYR A 34 -9.06 -1.40 -7.64
CA TYR A 34 -8.77 -1.39 -9.08
C TYR A 34 -7.26 -1.20 -9.40
N ARG A 35 -6.44 -0.87 -8.40
CA ARG A 35 -4.98 -0.78 -8.56
C ARG A 35 -4.40 -2.14 -8.87
N ARG A 36 -3.45 -2.15 -9.79
CA ARG A 36 -2.63 -3.30 -10.14
C ARG A 36 -1.23 -3.09 -9.61
N TYR A 37 -0.73 -4.09 -8.88
CA TYR A 37 0.59 -4.05 -8.27
C TYR A 37 1.54 -4.99 -9.00
N VAL A 38 2.77 -4.54 -9.22
CA VAL A 38 3.84 -5.29 -9.85
C VAL A 38 5.05 -5.23 -8.95
N ARG A 39 5.46 -6.38 -8.40
CA ARG A 39 6.72 -6.48 -7.67
C ARG A 39 7.87 -6.51 -8.66
N ILE A 40 8.82 -5.61 -8.45
CA ILE A 40 9.99 -5.39 -9.30
C ILE A 40 11.20 -5.90 -8.53
N PHE A 41 11.87 -6.91 -9.07
CA PHE A 41 13.09 -7.47 -8.50
C PHE A 41 14.29 -6.80 -9.14
N LEU A 42 15.21 -6.31 -8.32
CA LEU A 42 16.45 -5.68 -8.77
C LEU A 42 17.61 -6.70 -8.78
N PRO A 43 18.69 -6.44 -9.55
CA PRO A 43 19.81 -7.38 -9.66
C PRO A 43 20.54 -7.66 -8.33
N ASP A 44 20.45 -6.76 -7.35
CA ASP A 44 21.04 -6.90 -6.02
C ASP A 44 20.18 -7.72 -5.05
N GLY A 45 19.02 -8.21 -5.50
CA GLY A 45 18.06 -8.98 -4.70
C GLY A 45 17.06 -8.13 -3.92
N SER A 46 17.17 -6.79 -3.97
CA SER A 46 16.16 -5.89 -3.41
C SER A 46 14.92 -5.82 -4.29
N THR A 47 13.82 -5.30 -3.72
CA THR A 47 12.52 -5.24 -4.38
C THR A 47 11.87 -3.86 -4.28
N LEU A 48 11.14 -3.49 -5.33
CA LEU A 48 10.28 -2.31 -5.40
C LEU A 48 8.84 -2.70 -5.73
N MET A 49 7.89 -1.81 -5.47
CA MET A 49 6.50 -1.99 -5.85
C MET A 49 6.11 -0.97 -6.91
N GLY A 50 5.81 -1.45 -8.11
CA GLY A 50 5.16 -0.68 -9.15
C GLY A 50 3.65 -0.72 -8.99
N THR A 51 3.00 0.43 -9.10
CA THR A 51 1.54 0.54 -9.02
C THR A 51 1.00 1.20 -10.28
N TRP A 52 -0.05 0.63 -10.85
CA TRP A 52 -0.82 1.23 -11.94
C TRP A 52 -2.29 1.28 -11.59
N ASN A 53 -2.95 2.37 -11.95
CA ASN A 53 -4.37 2.54 -11.72
C ASN A 53 -4.96 3.60 -12.64
N ALA A 54 -6.09 3.31 -13.29
CA ALA A 54 -6.70 4.25 -14.23
C ALA A 54 -7.33 5.49 -13.57
N ASP A 55 -7.56 5.47 -12.26
CA ASP A 55 -8.07 6.64 -11.54
C ASP A 55 -6.96 7.64 -11.22
N LYS A 56 -6.83 8.65 -12.08
CA LYS A 56 -5.90 9.77 -11.94
C LYS A 56 -6.05 10.53 -10.63
N LYS A 57 -7.28 10.73 -10.16
CA LYS A 57 -7.52 11.49 -8.93
C LYS A 57 -7.07 10.68 -7.73
N GLU A 58 -7.36 9.39 -7.73
CA GLU A 58 -6.91 8.47 -6.68
C GLU A 58 -5.37 8.40 -6.62
N ASN A 59 -4.71 8.33 -7.77
CA ASN A 59 -3.24 8.33 -7.84
C ASN A 59 -2.65 9.62 -7.27
N ALA A 60 -3.17 10.78 -7.71
CA ALA A 60 -2.71 12.08 -7.22
C ALA A 60 -2.93 12.24 -5.71
N ALA A 61 -4.06 11.76 -5.19
CA ALA A 61 -4.36 11.75 -3.76
C ALA A 61 -3.36 10.88 -2.99
N PHE A 62 -3.19 9.62 -3.42
CA PHE A 62 -2.28 8.67 -2.78
C PHE A 62 -0.84 9.18 -2.75
N ILE A 63 -0.31 9.62 -3.88
CA ILE A 63 1.06 10.14 -4.00
C ILE A 63 1.25 11.35 -3.08
N SER A 64 0.31 12.31 -3.11
CA SER A 64 0.40 13.50 -2.27
C SER A 64 0.37 13.17 -0.78
N PHE A 65 -0.47 12.22 -0.37
CA PHE A 65 -0.63 11.87 1.05
C PHE A 65 0.58 11.05 1.52
N ALA A 66 1.01 10.06 0.73
CA ALA A 66 2.19 9.25 1.03
C ALA A 66 3.45 10.12 1.18
N GLN A 67 3.67 11.09 0.28
CA GLN A 67 4.80 12.01 0.38
C GLN A 67 4.74 12.89 1.65
N SER A 68 3.56 13.42 1.97
CA SER A 68 3.37 14.28 3.15
C SER A 68 3.57 13.49 4.46
N PHE A 69 3.01 12.28 4.53
CA PHE A 69 3.18 11.36 5.65
C PHE A 69 4.63 10.94 5.83
N TYR A 70 5.32 10.60 4.74
CA TYR A 70 6.73 10.23 4.79
C TYR A 70 7.60 11.36 5.36
N GLN A 71 7.35 12.61 4.96
CA GLN A 71 8.05 13.78 5.51
C GLN A 71 7.83 13.99 7.01
N GLN A 72 6.70 13.52 7.56
CA GLN A 72 6.41 13.51 8.99
C GLN A 72 6.97 12.28 9.73
N GLY A 73 7.72 11.42 9.04
CA GLY A 73 8.25 10.18 9.60
C GLY A 73 7.17 9.19 10.01
N LEU A 74 6.02 9.21 9.33
CA LEU A 74 4.95 8.21 9.48
C LEU A 74 5.27 6.96 8.67
N PRO A 75 4.82 5.76 9.11
CA PRO A 75 5.16 4.49 8.47
C PRO A 75 4.32 4.26 7.21
N VAL A 76 4.69 4.92 6.12
CA VAL A 76 4.09 4.79 4.78
C VAL A 76 5.16 4.48 3.75
N PRO A 77 4.82 3.84 2.63
CA PRO A 77 5.81 3.56 1.59
C PRO A 77 6.36 4.86 0.99
N LEU A 78 7.68 4.91 0.82
CA LEU A 78 8.32 5.99 0.07
C LEU A 78 7.91 5.95 -1.41
N ILE A 79 7.46 7.07 -1.96
CA ILE A 79 7.28 7.24 -3.41
C ILE A 79 8.64 7.54 -4.05
N LEU A 80 9.06 6.69 -4.98
CA LEU A 80 10.38 6.74 -5.62
C LEU A 80 10.33 7.37 -7.02
N ALA A 81 9.29 7.09 -7.79
CA ALA A 81 9.09 7.64 -9.13
C ALA A 81 7.60 7.74 -9.46
N VAL A 82 7.23 8.68 -10.32
CA VAL A 82 5.85 8.91 -10.78
C VAL A 82 5.85 9.13 -12.28
N ASP A 83 4.93 8.48 -12.98
CA ASP A 83 4.62 8.69 -14.39
C ASP A 83 3.12 9.01 -14.51
N GLU A 84 2.81 10.31 -14.53
CA GLU A 84 1.45 10.83 -14.63
C GLU A 84 0.83 10.60 -16.01
N GLU A 85 1.64 10.45 -17.06
CA GLU A 85 1.13 10.20 -18.42
C GLU A 85 0.56 8.79 -18.55
N ASN A 86 1.18 7.83 -17.85
CA ASN A 86 0.79 6.42 -17.91
C ASN A 86 0.06 5.91 -16.66
N ASP A 87 -0.30 6.81 -15.74
CA ASP A 87 -1.04 6.52 -14.51
C ASP A 87 -0.36 5.48 -13.62
N MET A 88 0.96 5.61 -13.45
CA MET A 88 1.75 4.69 -12.64
C MET A 88 2.78 5.38 -11.75
N TYR A 89 3.23 4.68 -10.72
CA TYR A 89 4.26 5.14 -9.81
C TYR A 89 5.01 3.94 -9.21
N ILE A 90 6.24 4.18 -8.79
CA ILE A 90 7.09 3.21 -8.08
C ILE A 90 7.18 3.65 -6.63
N GLN A 91 7.01 2.72 -5.72
CA GLN A 91 7.13 2.92 -4.29
C GLN A 91 7.98 1.83 -3.62
N GLU A 92 8.36 2.06 -2.38
CA GLU A 92 9.00 1.07 -1.51
C GLU A 92 8.14 -0.20 -1.39
N ASP A 93 8.81 -1.37 -1.43
CA ASP A 93 8.18 -2.66 -1.16
C ASP A 93 8.31 -3.00 0.33
N LEU A 94 7.16 -3.05 1.02
CA LEU A 94 7.11 -3.33 2.46
C LEU A 94 7.09 -4.84 2.78
N GLY A 95 7.27 -5.69 1.77
CA GLY A 95 7.33 -7.13 1.92
C GLY A 95 6.00 -7.85 1.67
N GLN A 96 5.87 -9.04 2.25
CA GLN A 96 4.75 -9.95 1.98
C GLN A 96 3.90 -10.26 3.22
N ASP A 97 4.45 -9.99 4.41
CA ASP A 97 3.77 -10.29 5.65
C ASP A 97 2.69 -9.24 5.94
N ASN A 98 1.53 -9.71 6.36
CA ASN A 98 0.48 -8.88 6.92
C ASN A 98 -0.05 -9.54 8.19
N LEU A 99 -0.68 -8.73 9.05
CA LEU A 99 -1.12 -9.20 10.38
C LEU A 99 -2.11 -10.37 10.28
N PHE A 100 -2.97 -10.39 9.27
CA PHE A 100 -3.91 -11.47 9.04
C PHE A 100 -3.21 -12.79 8.67
N ALA A 101 -2.21 -12.74 7.79
CA ALA A 101 -1.39 -13.91 7.44
C ALA A 101 -0.65 -14.48 8.66
N LEU A 102 -0.15 -13.61 9.55
CA LEU A 102 0.47 -14.06 10.81
C LEU A 102 -0.54 -14.72 11.74
N VAL A 103 -1.75 -14.18 11.86
CA VAL A 103 -2.84 -14.80 12.64
C VAL A 103 -3.23 -16.17 12.06
N GLN A 104 -3.35 -16.29 10.75
CA GLN A 104 -3.66 -17.56 10.09
C GLN A 104 -2.56 -18.61 10.30
N ARG A 105 -1.29 -18.19 10.24
CA ARG A 105 -0.15 -19.09 10.38
C ARG A 105 0.08 -19.52 11.82
N ASP A 106 -0.06 -18.60 12.77
CA ASP A 106 0.49 -18.76 14.11
C ASP A 106 -0.56 -18.82 15.23
N TRP A 107 -1.80 -18.35 14.99
CA TRP A 107 -2.87 -18.39 16.00
C TRP A 107 -3.94 -19.44 15.68
N LEU A 108 -4.50 -19.42 14.47
CA LEU A 108 -5.63 -20.31 14.13
C LEU A 108 -5.32 -21.80 14.37
N PRO A 109 -4.13 -22.34 14.02
CA PRO A 109 -3.83 -23.74 14.27
C PRO A 109 -3.75 -24.09 15.76
N LEU A 110 -3.35 -23.13 16.62
CA LEU A 110 -3.33 -23.34 18.07
C LEU A 110 -4.75 -23.41 18.63
N LEU A 111 -5.62 -22.49 18.21
CA LEU A 111 -7.01 -22.46 18.63
C LEU A 111 -7.82 -23.68 18.14
N GLU A 112 -7.51 -24.17 16.93
CA GLU A 112 -8.12 -25.40 16.40
C GLU A 112 -7.70 -26.64 17.19
N ALA A 113 -6.47 -26.67 17.71
CA ALA A 113 -5.95 -27.77 18.50
C ALA A 113 -6.41 -27.74 19.97
N ASP A 114 -6.56 -26.55 20.54
CA ASP A 114 -6.99 -26.32 21.92
C ASP A 114 -7.84 -25.04 22.01
N SER A 115 -9.12 -25.19 22.37
CA SER A 115 -10.04 -24.06 22.51
C SER A 115 -9.66 -23.10 23.63
N ASP A 116 -8.83 -23.55 24.58
CA ASP A 116 -8.33 -22.74 25.69
C ASP A 116 -6.91 -22.18 25.39
N ALA A 117 -6.40 -22.36 24.16
CA ALA A 117 -5.11 -21.79 23.76
C ALA A 117 -5.07 -20.28 23.98
N GLU A 118 -3.95 -19.78 24.50
CA GLU A 118 -3.78 -18.34 24.67
C GLU A 118 -3.31 -17.69 23.37
N PHE A 119 -3.85 -16.50 23.09
CA PHE A 119 -3.43 -15.72 21.92
C PHE A 119 -1.94 -15.31 22.06
N PRO A 120 -1.08 -15.57 21.05
CA PRO A 120 0.35 -15.33 21.15
C PRO A 120 0.72 -13.89 21.51
N GLU A 121 1.60 -13.71 22.50
CA GLU A 121 1.92 -12.39 23.03
C GLU A 121 2.56 -11.46 21.98
N TYR A 122 3.44 -11.98 21.14
CA TYR A 122 4.05 -11.17 20.07
C TYR A 122 3.01 -10.70 19.03
N LEU A 123 1.92 -11.46 18.80
CA LEU A 123 0.83 -10.99 17.94
C LEU A 123 0.09 -9.85 18.62
N LYS A 124 -0.17 -9.93 19.94
CA LYS A 124 -0.76 -8.81 20.69
C LYS A 124 0.10 -7.55 20.57
N ASP A 125 1.42 -7.70 20.71
CA ASP A 125 2.36 -6.59 20.53
C ASP A 125 2.27 -5.96 19.14
N LEU A 126 2.10 -6.75 18.08
CA LEU A 126 1.89 -6.24 16.73
C LEU A 126 0.57 -5.47 16.60
N TYR A 127 -0.52 -5.93 17.24
CA TYR A 127 -1.77 -5.19 17.30
C TYR A 127 -1.60 -3.86 18.05
N TYR A 128 -0.93 -3.86 19.22
CA TYR A 128 -0.67 -2.64 19.97
C TYR A 128 0.18 -1.63 19.18
N ARG A 129 1.22 -2.10 18.49
CA ARG A 129 2.04 -1.27 17.60
C ARG A 129 1.20 -0.71 16.45
N SER A 130 0.38 -1.53 15.81
CA SER A 130 -0.49 -1.10 14.70
C SER A 130 -1.49 -0.02 15.14
N LEU A 131 -2.13 -0.20 16.30
CA LEU A 131 -3.05 0.79 16.85
C LEU A 131 -2.35 2.10 17.21
N ARG A 132 -1.14 2.03 17.76
CA ARG A 132 -0.33 3.21 18.09
C ARG A 132 0.04 3.99 16.82
N GLU A 133 0.53 3.31 15.79
CA GLU A 133 0.90 3.97 14.54
C GLU A 133 -0.32 4.48 13.77
N LEU A 134 -1.47 3.79 13.84
CA LEU A 134 -2.73 4.27 13.27
C LEU A 134 -3.16 5.57 13.94
N LEU A 135 -3.14 5.64 15.27
CA LEU A 135 -3.46 6.86 16.00
C LEU A 135 -2.50 8.00 15.63
N ARG A 136 -1.21 7.71 15.55
CA ARG A 136 -0.18 8.68 15.15
C ARG A 136 -0.42 9.18 13.72
N LEU A 137 -0.76 8.29 12.79
CA LEU A 137 -1.09 8.63 11.42
C LEU A 137 -2.35 9.51 11.34
N GLN A 138 -3.38 9.22 12.12
CA GLN A 138 -4.61 10.03 12.13
C GLN A 138 -4.39 11.42 12.76
N MET A 139 -3.64 11.50 13.86
CA MET A 139 -3.40 12.76 14.55
C MET A 139 -2.41 13.65 13.81
N ALA A 140 -1.20 13.15 13.54
CA ALA A 140 -0.16 13.93 12.87
C ALA A 140 -0.45 14.09 11.36
N GLY A 141 -1.12 13.10 10.76
CA GLY A 141 -1.50 13.15 9.35
C GLY A 141 -2.47 14.27 9.05
N ASN A 142 -3.45 14.52 9.92
CA ASN A 142 -4.42 15.59 9.75
C ASN A 142 -3.76 16.97 9.54
N ASP A 143 -2.61 17.20 10.17
CA ASP A 143 -1.91 18.49 10.12
C ASP A 143 -1.05 18.66 8.86
N CYS A 144 -0.84 17.60 8.07
CA CYS A 144 0.06 17.62 6.90
C CYS A 144 -0.60 17.24 5.57
N ILE A 145 -1.84 16.73 5.58
CA ILE A 145 -2.56 16.35 4.37
C ILE A 145 -3.21 17.57 3.69
N ASP A 146 -3.06 17.66 2.37
CA ASP A 146 -3.87 18.53 1.53
C ASP A 146 -5.21 17.86 1.17
N TYR A 147 -6.24 18.11 1.97
CA TYR A 147 -7.59 17.57 1.76
C TYR A 147 -8.25 18.03 0.45
N SER A 148 -7.72 19.05 -0.25
CA SER A 148 -8.25 19.41 -1.57
C SER A 148 -8.04 18.31 -2.62
N LYS A 149 -7.09 17.40 -2.38
CA LYS A 149 -6.81 16.23 -3.22
C LYS A 149 -7.59 14.97 -2.80
N ALA A 150 -8.31 15.01 -1.68
CA ALA A 150 -9.07 13.85 -1.22
C ALA A 150 -10.19 13.49 -2.22
N THR A 151 -10.28 12.20 -2.52
CA THR A 151 -11.21 11.61 -3.48
C THR A 151 -11.79 10.32 -2.88
N PRO A 152 -13.08 9.99 -3.10
CA PRO A 152 -14.07 10.72 -3.89
C PRO A 152 -14.66 11.95 -3.18
N CYS A 153 -14.43 12.10 -1.87
CA CYS A 153 -14.96 13.21 -1.09
C CYS A 153 -13.91 13.79 -0.13
N PRO A 154 -13.83 15.13 0.01
CA PRO A 154 -12.88 15.77 0.92
C PRO A 154 -13.23 15.67 2.41
N TYR A 155 -14.44 15.22 2.76
CA TYR A 155 -14.86 15.06 4.15
C TYR A 155 -15.75 13.83 4.34
N PHE A 156 -15.61 13.19 5.51
CA PHE A 156 -16.34 11.98 5.85
C PHE A 156 -17.75 12.34 6.36
N HIS A 157 -18.71 12.41 5.43
CA HIS A 157 -20.11 12.71 5.70
C HIS A 157 -20.98 11.46 5.67
N ARG A 158 -22.24 11.59 6.11
CA ARG A 158 -23.21 10.49 6.19
C ARG A 158 -23.27 9.65 4.92
N ASP A 159 -23.29 10.26 3.74
CA ASP A 159 -23.41 9.51 2.49
C ASP A 159 -22.12 8.77 2.14
N ALA A 160 -20.95 9.34 2.42
CA ALA A 160 -19.67 8.62 2.31
C ALA A 160 -19.62 7.39 3.23
N ILE A 161 -20.15 7.49 4.46
CA ILE A 161 -20.28 6.34 5.38
C ILE A 161 -21.20 5.28 4.77
N HIS A 162 -22.36 5.68 4.23
CA HIS A 162 -23.28 4.74 3.59
C HIS A 162 -22.65 4.07 2.37
N TRP A 163 -21.89 4.79 1.55
CA TRP A 163 -21.19 4.17 0.41
C TRP A 163 -20.19 3.12 0.88
N ASP A 164 -19.38 3.42 1.89
CA ASP A 164 -18.39 2.50 2.43
C ASP A 164 -19.03 1.23 3.01
N LEU A 165 -20.14 1.38 3.74
CA LEU A 165 -20.90 0.25 4.30
C LEU A 165 -21.57 -0.64 3.23
N ASN A 166 -21.83 -0.11 2.04
CA ASN A 166 -22.49 -0.83 0.94
C ASN A 166 -21.52 -1.21 -0.19
N TYR A 167 -20.22 -1.02 0.00
CA TYR A 167 -19.19 -1.30 -1.02
C TYR A 167 -18.87 -2.80 -1.16
N PHE A 168 -19.28 -3.64 -0.20
CA PHE A 168 -18.98 -5.08 -0.13
C PHE A 168 -20.22 -5.96 -0.27
#